data_AF-A0A0S6YWW2-F1
#
_entry.id   AF-A0A0S6YWW2-F1
#
_cell.length_a   1.000
_cell.length_b   1.000
_cell.length_c   1.000
_cell.angle_alpha   90.00
_cell.angle_beta   90.00
_cell.angle_gamma   90.00
#
_symmetry.space_group_name_H-M   'P 1'
#
loop_
_entity.id
_entity.type
_entity.pdbx_description
1 polymer ?
#
loop_
_entity_poly.entity_id
_entity_poly.type
_entity_poly.pdbx_seq_one_letter_code
_entity_poly.pdbx_strand_id
1 'polypeptide(L)'
;MGTEHTPGPWHQLADGFIYAKDGGRVADPKPWSPAHKARTDETVKANARLIAAAPDLLDALIDLLHQSKLSKDEGGWDFEQAEEAIAKATGLTPNKRYPPNPLDTTD
;
A
#
# COMPACT_ATOMS: atom_id res chain seq x y z
N MET A 1 -13.48 15.84 -6.28
CA MET A 1 -12.09 15.57 -6.71
C MET A 1 -11.51 14.64 -5.67
N GLY A 2 -11.23 13.39 -6.02
CA GLY A 2 -10.46 12.52 -5.14
C GLY A 2 -9.02 13.02 -5.17
N THR A 3 -8.45 13.37 -4.02
CA THR A 3 -7.01 13.58 -3.94
C THR A 3 -6.37 12.21 -4.15
N GLU A 4 -5.73 12.00 -5.30
CA GLU A 4 -4.85 10.85 -5.48
C GLU A 4 -3.85 10.83 -4.31
N HIS A 5 -3.68 9.65 -3.70
CA HIS A 5 -2.54 9.37 -2.81
C HIS A 5 -1.25 9.69 -3.57
N THR A 6 -0.14 9.95 -2.88
CA THR A 6 1.17 10.15 -3.53
C THR A 6 1.47 8.96 -4.45
N PRO A 7 1.31 9.07 -5.79
CA PRO A 7 1.30 7.90 -6.65
C PRO A 7 2.68 7.26 -6.64
N GLY A 8 2.72 5.93 -6.58
CA GLY A 8 3.95 5.17 -6.74
C GLY A 8 4.56 5.35 -8.14
N PRO A 9 5.77 4.82 -8.38
CA PRO A 9 6.60 4.10 -7.42
C PRO A 9 7.29 5.05 -6.43
N TRP A 10 7.57 4.52 -5.24
CA TRP A 10 8.45 5.18 -4.28
C TRP A 10 9.78 4.46 -4.20
N HIS A 11 10.85 5.21 -3.93
CA HIS A 11 12.20 4.67 -3.91
C HIS A 11 12.92 5.08 -2.63
N GLN A 12 13.58 4.11 -2.00
CA GLN A 12 14.55 4.39 -0.96
C GLN A 12 15.88 4.78 -1.61
N LEU A 13 16.43 5.94 -1.24
CA LEU A 13 17.77 6.36 -1.65
C LEU A 13 18.83 6.03 -0.59
N ALA A 14 20.11 6.25 -0.92
CA ALA A 14 21.24 5.94 -0.06
C ALA A 14 21.23 6.70 1.29
N ASP A 15 20.57 7.86 1.33
CA ASP A 15 20.35 8.62 2.55
C ASP A 15 19.29 7.99 3.48
N GLY A 16 18.58 6.96 3.03
CA GLY A 16 17.57 6.24 3.80
C GLY A 16 16.19 6.92 3.85
N PHE A 17 15.98 8.04 3.16
CA PHE A 17 14.63 8.60 2.99
C PHE A 17 13.90 7.92 1.82
N ILE A 18 12.57 8.09 1.80
CA ILE A 18 11.71 7.58 0.73
C ILE A 18 11.28 8.75 -0.15
N TYR A 19 11.41 8.59 -1.47
CA TYR A 19 11.11 9.59 -2.48
C TYR A 19 10.08 9.10 -3.48
N ALA A 20 9.22 10.00 -3.95
CA ALA A 20 8.35 9.77 -5.09
C ALA A 20 9.14 9.91 -6.41
N LYS A 21 8.52 9.48 -7.50
CA LYS A 21 9.11 9.54 -8.86
C LYS A 21 9.54 10.95 -9.28
N ASP A 22 8.87 11.99 -8.79
CA ASP A 22 9.18 13.40 -9.07
C ASP A 22 10.34 13.96 -8.23
N GLY A 23 10.92 13.14 -7.33
CA GLY A 23 11.98 13.53 -6.41
C GLY A 23 11.47 14.18 -5.11
N GLY A 24 10.16 14.26 -4.91
CA GLY A 24 9.56 14.70 -3.65
C GLY A 24 9.80 13.70 -2.52
N ARG A 25 10.22 14.17 -1.35
CA ARG A 25 10.39 13.31 -0.17
C ARG A 25 9.01 12.95 0.41
N VAL A 26 8.74 11.64 0.54
CA VAL A 26 7.45 11.10 0.99
C VAL A 26 7.49 10.67 2.45
N ALA A 27 8.60 10.09 2.91
CA ALA A 27 8.71 9.60 4.28
C ALA A 27 10.15 9.64 4.82
N ASP A 28 10.23 9.72 6.16
CA ASP A 28 11.46 9.63 6.93
C ASP A 28 11.33 8.48 7.94
N PRO A 29 12.04 7.35 7.71
CA PRO A 29 11.93 6.18 8.58
C PRO A 29 12.82 6.31 9.83
N LYS A 30 13.62 7.38 9.94
CA LYS A 30 14.57 7.60 11.04
C LYS A 30 13.85 8.19 12.26
N PRO A 31 14.28 7.86 13.48
CA PRO A 31 13.79 8.54 14.67
C PRO A 31 14.20 10.02 14.67
N TRP A 32 13.27 10.89 15.05
CA TRP A 32 13.50 12.34 15.11
C TRP A 32 14.52 12.77 16.18
N SER A 33 14.65 11.99 17.27
CA SER A 33 15.54 12.29 18.39
C SER A 33 16.42 11.09 18.75
N PRO A 34 17.72 11.31 19.06
CA PRO A 34 18.61 10.28 19.61
C PRO A 34 18.09 9.66 20.92
N ALA A 35 17.22 10.36 21.65
CA ALA A 35 16.61 9.88 22.90
C ALA A 35 15.61 8.73 22.66
N HIS A 36 15.05 8.61 21.45
CA HIS A 36 14.33 7.42 21.04
C HIS A 36 15.36 6.37 20.65
N LYS A 37 15.83 5.62 21.67
CA LYS A 37 16.86 4.57 21.59
C LYS A 37 16.92 3.96 20.19
N ALA A 38 18.07 4.17 19.56
CA ALA A 38 18.38 3.86 18.18
C ALA A 38 17.67 2.59 17.70
N ARG A 39 16.66 2.75 16.83
CA ARG A 39 16.39 1.70 15.83
C ARG A 39 17.72 1.43 15.16
N THR A 40 18.12 0.16 15.07
CA THR A 40 19.34 -0.18 14.33
C THR A 40 19.20 0.34 12.90
N ASP A 41 20.33 0.67 12.26
CA ASP A 41 20.34 1.06 10.85
C ASP A 41 19.62 0.02 9.97
N GLU A 42 19.65 -1.26 10.37
CA GLU A 42 18.92 -2.33 9.71
C GLU A 42 17.40 -2.20 9.85
N THR A 43 16.91 -1.83 11.05
CA THR A 43 15.48 -1.59 11.29
C THR A 43 14.99 -0.41 10.46
N VAL A 44 15.76 0.67 10.41
CA VAL A 44 15.44 1.85 9.58
C VAL A 44 15.40 1.45 8.10
N LYS A 45 16.40 0.72 7.61
CA LYS A 45 16.44 0.24 6.22
C LYS A 45 15.30 -0.72 5.90
N ALA A 46 14.93 -1.62 6.83
CA ALA A 46 13.81 -2.54 6.64
C ALA A 46 12.48 -1.80 6.55
N ASN A 47 12.23 -0.84 7.46
CA ASN A 47 11.04 -0.01 7.41
C ASN A 47 10.99 0.85 6.14
N ALA A 48 12.13 1.39 5.71
CA ALA A 48 12.22 2.17 4.48
C ALA A 48 11.84 1.34 3.25
N ARG A 49 12.34 0.11 3.13
CA ARG A 49 11.95 -0.82 2.05
C ARG A 49 10.46 -1.15 2.10
N LEU A 50 9.92 -1.42 3.29
CA LEU A 50 8.50 -1.72 3.46
C LEU A 50 7.61 -0.54 3.05
N ILE A 51 7.96 0.68 3.47
CA ILE A 51 7.23 1.89 3.11
C ILE A 51 7.33 2.15 1.61
N ALA A 52 8.54 2.04 1.02
CA ALA A 52 8.74 2.26 -0.40
C ALA A 52 7.95 1.26 -1.28
N ALA A 53 7.77 0.03 -0.81
CA ALA A 53 6.98 -1.00 -1.47
C ALA A 53 5.47 -0.88 -1.23
N ALA A 54 4.99 0.11 -0.45
CA ALA A 54 3.57 0.22 -0.10
C ALA A 54 2.64 0.36 -1.32
N PRO A 55 2.98 1.12 -2.40
CA PRO A 55 2.17 1.14 -3.62
C PRO A 55 2.06 -0.24 -4.28
N ASP A 56 3.20 -0.90 -4.51
CA ASP A 56 3.25 -2.23 -5.16
C ASP A 56 2.53 -3.29 -4.33
N LEU A 57 2.65 -3.22 -2.99
CA LEU A 57 1.95 -4.10 -2.06
C LEU A 57 0.43 -3.88 -2.10
N LEU A 58 -0.02 -2.63 -2.21
CA LEU A 58 -1.45 -2.32 -2.34
C LEU A 58 -2.03 -2.92 -3.62
N ASP A 59 -1.35 -2.73 -4.75
CA ASP A 59 -1.77 -3.28 -6.04
C ASP A 59 -1.84 -4.82 -5.99
N ALA A 60 -0.81 -5.46 -5.44
CA ALA A 60 -0.78 -6.91 -5.27
C ALA A 60 -1.90 -7.44 -4.35
N LEU A 61 -2.25 -6.70 -3.29
CA LEU A 61 -3.34 -7.07 -2.38
C LEU A 61 -4.72 -6.94 -3.04
N ILE A 62 -4.92 -5.90 -3.87
CA ILE A 62 -6.15 -5.73 -4.65
C ILE A 62 -6.33 -6.91 -5.61
N ASP A 63 -5.27 -7.26 -6.36
CA ASP A 63 -5.30 -8.37 -7.30
C ASP A 63 -5.54 -9.71 -6.59
N LEU A 64 -4.87 -9.94 -5.46
CA LEU A 64 -5.04 -11.15 -4.67
C LEU A 64 -6.48 -11.27 -4.15
N LEU A 65 -7.03 -10.19 -3.58
CA LEU A 65 -8.41 -10.16 -3.09
C LEU A 65 -9.41 -10.45 -4.21
N HIS A 66 -9.19 -9.88 -5.39
CA HIS A 66 -10.05 -10.13 -6.54
C HIS A 66 -10.00 -11.61 -6.96
N GLN A 67 -8.81 -12.19 -7.10
CA GLN A 67 -8.65 -13.61 -7.43
C GLN A 67 -9.28 -14.52 -6.37
N SER A 68 -9.13 -14.18 -5.09
CA SER A 68 -9.74 -14.93 -3.99
C SER A 68 -11.26 -14.87 -3.98
N LYS A 69 -11.88 -13.77 -4.43
CA LYS A 69 -13.35 -13.67 -4.57
C LYS A 69 -13.90 -14.41 -5.78
N LEU A 70 -13.11 -14.55 -6.84
CA LEU A 70 -13.50 -15.28 -8.04
C LEU A 70 -13.33 -16.80 -7.88
N SER A 71 -12.51 -17.24 -6.93
CA SER A 71 -12.36 -18.67 -6.65
C SER A 71 -13.70 -19.21 -6.11
N LYS A 72 -14.16 -20.32 -6.68
CA LYS A 72 -15.41 -20.99 -6.26
C LYS A 72 -15.21 -21.85 -5.01
N ASP A 73 -14.18 -21.54 -4.21
CA ASP A 73 -13.83 -22.36 -3.06
C ASP A 73 -14.86 -22.13 -1.95
N GLU A 74 -15.46 -23.21 -1.44
CA GLU A 74 -16.63 -23.17 -0.51
C GLU A 74 -16.29 -22.64 0.89
N GLY A 75 -15.08 -22.10 1.08
CA GLY A 75 -14.49 -21.77 2.38
C GLY A 75 -15.10 -20.59 3.13
N GLY A 76 -16.10 -19.89 2.58
CA GLY A 76 -16.79 -18.80 3.28
C GLY A 76 -15.84 -17.71 3.77
N TRP A 77 -14.80 -17.40 2.98
CA TRP A 77 -13.78 -16.43 3.34
C TRP A 77 -14.40 -15.07 3.63
N ASP A 78 -14.13 -14.54 4.83
CA ASP A 78 -14.45 -13.18 5.20
C ASP A 78 -13.30 -12.26 4.76
N PHE A 79 -13.63 -11.31 3.88
CA PHE A 79 -12.68 -10.36 3.32
C PHE A 79 -12.84 -8.94 3.89
N GLU A 80 -13.72 -8.73 4.87
CA GLU A 80 -14.06 -7.40 5.40
C GLU A 80 -12.79 -6.63 5.81
N GLN A 81 -11.89 -7.27 6.56
CA GLN A 81 -10.64 -6.61 7.00
C GLN A 81 -9.72 -6.22 5.82
N ALA A 82 -9.66 -7.03 4.77
CA ALA A 82 -8.85 -6.72 3.59
C ALA A 82 -9.48 -5.56 2.79
N GLU A 83 -10.80 -5.56 2.64
CA GLU A 83 -11.55 -4.49 1.99
C GLU A 83 -11.41 -3.17 2.75
N GLU A 84 -11.54 -3.19 4.08
CA GLU A 84 -11.35 -2.01 4.93
C GLU A 84 -9.94 -1.43 4.83
N ALA A 85 -8.92 -2.30 4.84
CA ALA A 85 -7.53 -1.87 4.72
C ALA A 85 -7.26 -1.20 3.36
N ILE A 86 -7.76 -1.80 2.27
CA ILE A 86 -7.65 -1.24 0.91
C ILE A 86 -8.44 0.06 0.81
N ALA A 87 -9.66 0.12 1.35
CA ALA A 87 -10.49 1.33 1.34
C ALA A 87 -9.77 2.48 2.05
N LYS A 88 -9.20 2.20 3.23
CA LYS A 88 -8.38 3.17 3.97
C LYS A 88 -7.16 3.63 3.17
N ALA A 89 -6.42 2.71 2.54
CA ALA A 89 -5.24 3.03 1.74
C ALA A 89 -5.58 3.83 0.47
N THR A 90 -6.79 3.64 -0.07
CA THR A 90 -7.28 4.31 -1.28
C THR A 90 -8.15 5.54 -0.98
N GLY A 91 -8.31 5.93 0.28
CA GLY A 91 -9.14 7.08 0.66
C GLY A 91 -10.62 6.89 0.29
N LEU A 92 -11.04 5.65 0.04
CA LEU A 92 -12.43 5.28 -0.19
C LEU A 92 -13.08 4.99 1.16
N THR A 93 -14.37 5.32 1.29
CA THR A 93 -15.19 4.79 2.40
C THR A 93 -15.54 3.32 2.10
N PRO A 94 -15.68 2.44 3.12
CA PRO A 94 -15.93 0.99 2.95
C PRO A 94 -17.12 0.61 2.04
N ASN A 95 -18.00 1.57 1.73
CA ASN A 95 -19.23 1.34 0.96
C ASN A 95 -19.17 1.83 -0.50
N LYS A 96 -18.00 2.16 -1.04
CA LYS A 96 -17.81 2.32 -2.49
C LYS A 96 -17.35 0.98 -3.05
N ARG A 97 -18.26 0.25 -3.73
CA ARG A 97 -17.87 -0.90 -4.56
C ARG A 97 -16.72 -0.47 -5.48
N TYR A 98 -15.64 -1.25 -5.47
CA TYR A 98 -14.58 -1.10 -6.47
C TYR A 98 -15.22 -1.10 -7.86
N PRO A 99 -14.85 -0.17 -8.76
CA PRO A 99 -15.34 -0.25 -10.13
C PRO A 99 -14.95 -1.62 -10.71
N PRO A 100 -15.82 -2.24 -11.52
CA PRO A 100 -15.47 -3.48 -12.20
C PRO A 100 -14.18 -3.29 -12.99
N ASN A 101 -13.33 -4.31 -12.99
CA ASN A 101 -12.11 -4.32 -13.79
C ASN A 101 -12.48 -4.00 -15.26
N PRO A 102 -11.76 -3.14 -15.99
CA PRO A 102 -11.98 -2.94 -17.42
C PRO A 102 -11.94 -4.24 -18.25
N LEU A 103 -11.37 -5.32 -17.71
CA LEU A 103 -11.35 -6.66 -18.31
C LEU A 103 -12.59 -7.50 -18.00
N ASP A 104 -13.51 -7.00 -17.17
CA ASP A 104 -14.78 -7.62 -16.81
C ASP A 104 -15.90 -7.23 -17.81
N THR A 105 -15.54 -7.13 -19.09
CA THR A 105 -16.52 -7.02 -20.17
C THR A 105 -17.18 -8.38 -20.35
N THR A 106 -18.43 -8.49 -19.89
CA THR A 106 -19.31 -9.59 -20.23
C THR A 106 -19.55 -9.58 -21.75
N ASP A 107 -19.16 -10.66 -22.43
CA ASP A 107 -19.70 -11.03 -23.75
C ASP A 107 -21.21 -11.27 -23.69
#